data_AF-W2XKK5-F1
#
_entry.id   AF-W2XKK5-F1
#
_cell.length_a   1.000
_cell.length_b   1.000
_cell.length_c   1.000
_cell.angle_alpha   90.00
_cell.angle_beta   90.00
_cell.angle_gamma   90.00
#
_symmetry.space_group_name_H-M   'P 1'
#
loop_
_entity.id
_entity.type
_entity.pdbx_description
1 polymer ?
#
loop_
_entity_poly.entity_id
_entity_poly.type
_entity_poly.pdbx_seq_one_letter_code
_entity_poly.pdbx_strand_id
1 'polypeptide(L)'
;MTVATGAVVIIVDCTVSLLVIWDVFRSQWFWLGPPIAVQLPYGVGWIISSFCVVELAQIGNEAAVYGLITTVSNVAQPFATSITLAIDSPFNVTNERVQADTHSVRLDITYTIIIMYAMTIFSWVFLFLLPPQKAETQELVRKGGHSKLLGGVTVFYLSFSLVWSIMTNIMAMFDSTSCLIIAGGTGC
;
A
#
# COMPACT_ATOMS: atom_id res chain seq x y z
N MET A 1 15.86 11.47 -7.75
CA MET A 1 16.16 10.11 -8.24
C MET A 1 15.06 9.10 -7.91
N THR A 2 14.60 9.00 -6.67
CA THR A 2 13.53 8.08 -6.23
C THR A 2 12.24 8.20 -7.05
N VAL A 3 11.74 9.42 -7.30
CA VAL A 3 10.52 9.65 -8.11
C VAL A 3 10.70 9.21 -9.56
N ALA A 4 11.88 9.45 -10.15
CA ALA A 4 12.16 9.06 -11.53
C ALA A 4 12.23 7.53 -11.69
N THR A 5 12.89 6.84 -10.76
CA THR A 5 12.92 5.37 -10.74
C THR A 5 11.52 4.79 -10.52
N GLY A 6 10.74 5.39 -9.59
CA GLY A 6 9.35 5.00 -9.35
C GLY A 6 8.46 5.17 -10.59
N ALA A 7 8.62 6.26 -11.33
CA ALA A 7 7.89 6.49 -12.58
C ALA A 7 8.21 5.44 -13.65
N VAL A 8 9.49 5.09 -13.81
CA VAL A 8 9.89 4.05 -14.77
C VAL A 8 9.27 2.71 -14.38
N VAL A 9 9.30 2.34 -13.10
CA VAL A 9 8.71 1.08 -12.62
C VAL A 9 7.19 1.06 -12.88
N ILE A 10 6.48 2.14 -12.55
CA ILE A 10 5.02 2.23 -12.79
C ILE A 10 4.70 2.14 -14.28
N ILE A 11 5.44 2.84 -15.14
CA ILE A 11 5.20 2.82 -16.59
C ILE A 11 5.43 1.42 -17.16
N VAL A 12 6.52 0.76 -16.77
CA VAL A 12 6.84 -0.60 -17.24
C VAL A 12 5.77 -1.58 -16.76
N ASP A 13 5.42 -1.54 -15.48
CA ASP A 13 4.43 -2.45 -14.88
C ASP A 13 3.03 -2.24 -15.47
N CYS A 14 2.61 -0.99 -15.66
CA CYS A 14 1.34 -0.64 -16.29
C CYS A 14 1.29 -1.12 -17.76
N THR A 15 2.38 -0.92 -18.50
CA THR A 15 2.46 -1.36 -19.91
C THR A 15 2.38 -2.89 -20.01
N VAL A 16 3.11 -3.62 -19.16
CA VAL A 16 3.05 -5.09 -19.12
C VAL A 16 1.65 -5.56 -18.74
N SER A 17 1.03 -4.96 -17.73
CA SER A 17 -0.31 -5.32 -17.26
C SER A 17 -1.36 -5.10 -18.35
N LEU A 18 -1.34 -3.96 -19.04
CA LEU A 18 -2.26 -3.68 -20.15
C LEU A 18 -2.05 -4.64 -21.33
N LEU A 19 -0.81 -4.97 -21.69
CA LEU A 19 -0.52 -5.93 -22.76
C LEU A 19 -1.04 -7.34 -22.46
N VAL A 20 -1.01 -7.75 -21.18
CA VAL A 20 -1.55 -9.03 -20.74
C VAL A 20 -3.09 -9.02 -20.74
N ILE A 21 -3.73 -7.93 -20.32
CA ILE A 21 -5.20 -7.80 -20.28
C ILE A 21 -5.81 -7.80 -21.69
N TRP A 22 -5.17 -7.14 -22.64
CA TRP A 22 -5.63 -7.06 -24.02
C TRP A 22 -5.19 -8.25 -24.90
N ASP A 23 -4.63 -9.30 -24.29
CA ASP A 23 -4.29 -10.57 -24.93
C ASP A 23 -3.28 -10.44 -26.09
N VAL A 24 -2.31 -9.52 -25.96
CA VAL A 24 -1.21 -9.37 -26.94
C VAL A 24 -0.12 -10.41 -26.67
N PHE A 25 0.23 -10.63 -25.40
CA PHE A 25 1.22 -11.63 -24.99
C PHE A 25 0.95 -12.16 -23.57
N ARG A 26 0.34 -13.35 -23.46
CA ARG A 26 -0.08 -13.95 -22.20
C ARG A 26 0.90 -15.03 -21.74
N SER A 27 2.00 -14.61 -21.10
CA SER A 27 2.96 -15.52 -20.46
C SER A 27 3.02 -15.24 -18.97
N GLN A 28 2.96 -16.30 -18.16
CA GLN A 28 3.05 -16.20 -16.69
C GLN A 28 4.37 -15.54 -16.27
N TRP A 29 5.47 -15.81 -16.99
CA TRP A 29 6.77 -15.19 -16.76
C TRP A 29 6.79 -13.70 -17.12
N PHE A 30 5.98 -13.29 -18.11
CA PHE A 30 5.87 -11.90 -18.52
C PHE A 30 5.09 -11.07 -17.51
N TRP A 31 4.03 -11.64 -16.92
CA TRP A 31 3.27 -10.99 -15.85
C TRP A 31 4.00 -10.99 -14.50
N LEU A 32 4.68 -12.09 -14.15
CA LEU A 32 5.37 -12.23 -12.86
C LEU A 32 6.79 -11.61 -12.84
N GLY A 33 7.37 -11.35 -14.02
CA GLY A 33 8.74 -10.82 -14.15
C GLY A 33 8.95 -9.46 -13.47
N PRO A 34 8.15 -8.41 -13.79
CA PRO A 34 8.27 -7.10 -13.16
C PRO A 34 8.18 -7.11 -11.63
N PRO A 35 7.17 -7.74 -10.99
CA PRO A 35 7.09 -7.74 -9.52
C PRO A 35 8.26 -8.48 -8.86
N ILE A 36 8.78 -9.56 -9.47
CA ILE A 36 9.98 -10.25 -8.96
C ILE A 36 11.20 -9.32 -8.99
N ALA A 37 11.38 -8.58 -10.08
CA ALA A 37 12.52 -7.65 -10.23
C ALA A 37 12.47 -6.51 -9.22
N VAL A 38 11.27 -6.01 -8.89
CA VAL A 38 11.06 -4.91 -7.92
C VAL A 38 11.18 -5.39 -6.47
N GLN A 39 10.96 -6.68 -6.20
CA GLN A 39 11.08 -7.26 -4.85
C GLN A 39 12.48 -7.10 -4.25
N LEU A 40 13.53 -7.15 -5.09
CA LEU A 40 14.92 -7.01 -4.66
C LEU A 40 15.22 -5.57 -4.14
N PRO A 41 14.98 -4.50 -4.94
CA PRO A 41 15.04 -3.12 -4.44
C PRO A 41 14.19 -2.89 -3.19
N TYR A 42 12.99 -3.47 -3.14
CA TYR A 42 12.10 -3.35 -1.99
C TYR A 42 12.74 -3.91 -0.72
N GLY A 43 13.35 -5.10 -0.78
CA GLY A 43 14.06 -5.70 0.34
C GLY A 43 15.24 -4.85 0.82
N VAL A 44 16.01 -4.26 -0.10
CA VAL A 44 17.11 -3.34 0.23
C VAL A 44 16.57 -2.08 0.93
N GLY A 45 15.47 -1.52 0.42
CA GLY A 45 14.82 -0.36 1.02
C GLY A 45 14.32 -0.63 2.43
N TRP A 46 13.76 -1.81 2.67
CA TRP A 46 13.29 -2.24 3.99
C TRP A 46 14.44 -2.30 5.02
N ILE A 47 15.60 -2.86 4.64
CA ILE A 47 16.78 -2.90 5.51
C ILE A 47 17.28 -1.49 5.85
N ILE A 48 17.39 -0.62 4.85
CA ILE A 48 17.86 0.77 5.05
C ILE A 48 16.89 1.54 5.96
N SER A 49 15.58 1.35 5.77
CA SER A 49 14.55 1.96 6.61
C SER A 49 14.71 1.52 8.07
N SER A 50 14.89 0.23 8.32
CA SER A 50 15.08 -0.31 9.68
C SER A 50 16.31 0.27 10.38
N PHE A 51 17.43 0.47 9.67
CA PHE A 51 18.60 1.13 10.26
C PHE A 51 18.35 2.60 10.60
N CYS A 52 17.64 3.33 9.73
CA CYS A 52 17.33 4.73 9.98
C CYS A 52 16.45 4.90 11.23
N VAL A 53 15.55 3.95 11.52
CA VAL A 53 14.72 3.98 12.73
C VAL A 53 15.56 3.92 14.00
N VAL A 54 16.58 3.05 14.03
CA VAL A 54 17.47 2.91 15.19
C VAL A 54 18.33 4.16 15.36
N GLU A 55 18.78 4.79 14.28
CA GLU A 55 19.55 6.04 14.32
C GLU A 55 18.72 7.26 14.77
N LEU A 56 17.41 7.25 14.55
CA LEU A 56 16.49 8.34 14.92
C LEU A 56 15.93 8.19 16.35
N ALA A 57 16.05 7.00 16.93
CA ALA A 57 15.60 6.73 18.28
C ALA A 57 16.46 7.47 19.31
N GLN A 58 15.82 8.22 20.21
CA GLN A 58 16.50 8.86 21.33
C GLN A 58 16.76 7.86 22.46
N ILE A 59 17.86 8.07 23.19
CA ILE A 59 18.27 7.24 24.34
C ILE A 59 17.11 7.13 25.32
N GLY A 60 16.69 5.90 25.62
CA GLY A 60 15.62 5.59 26.57
C GLY A 60 14.22 5.40 25.97
N ASN A 61 13.99 5.70 24.67
CA ASN A 61 12.71 5.48 24.00
C ASN A 61 12.82 4.62 22.72
N GLU A 62 13.93 3.93 22.54
CA GLU A 62 14.26 3.23 21.30
C GLU A 62 13.28 2.11 20.97
N ALA A 63 12.91 1.33 21.99
CA ALA A 63 11.93 0.25 21.84
C ALA A 63 10.54 0.77 21.46
N ALA A 64 10.11 1.92 21.98
CA ALA A 64 8.78 2.46 21.67
C ALA A 64 8.72 3.05 20.26
N VAL A 65 9.76 3.75 19.81
CA VAL A 65 9.83 4.30 18.43
C VAL A 65 9.87 3.15 17.42
N TYR A 66 10.69 2.12 17.68
CA TYR A 66 10.76 0.94 16.82
C TYR A 66 9.43 0.17 16.79
N GLY A 67 8.82 -0.06 17.96
CA GLY A 67 7.53 -0.71 18.09
C GLY A 67 6.42 0.06 17.37
N LEU A 68 6.40 1.39 17.49
CA LEU A 68 5.44 2.25 16.79
C LEU A 68 5.55 2.08 15.28
N ILE A 69 6.74 2.25 14.70
CA ILE A 69 6.95 2.17 13.24
C ILE A 69 6.63 0.77 12.72
N THR A 70 7.00 -0.27 13.45
CA THR A 70 6.67 -1.66 13.13
C THR A 70 5.15 -1.86 13.13
N THR A 71 4.45 -1.31 14.12
CA THR A 71 2.98 -1.43 14.23
C THR A 71 2.30 -0.71 13.06
N VAL A 72 2.72 0.51 12.73
CA VAL A 72 2.19 1.26 11.58
C VAL A 72 2.36 0.46 10.28
N SER A 73 3.52 -0.15 10.07
CA SER A 73 3.80 -0.93 8.86
C SER A 73 2.90 -2.18 8.75
N ASN A 74 2.68 -2.88 9.87
CA ASN A 74 1.83 -4.08 9.89
C ASN A 74 0.33 -3.76 9.81
N VAL A 75 -0.10 -2.58 10.28
CA VAL A 75 -1.51 -2.15 10.19
C VAL A 75 -1.82 -1.56 8.82
N ALA A 76 -0.86 -0.90 8.18
CA ALA A 76 -1.06 -0.28 6.87
C ALA A 76 -1.47 -1.28 5.78
N GLN A 77 -0.89 -2.48 5.79
CA GLN A 77 -1.19 -3.52 4.79
C GLN A 77 -2.67 -3.97 4.83
N PRO A 78 -3.21 -4.50 5.94
CA PRO A 78 -4.62 -4.90 6.01
C PRO A 78 -5.58 -3.72 5.84
N PHE A 79 -5.20 -2.52 6.31
CA PHE A 79 -6.00 -1.32 6.09
C PHE A 79 -6.12 -0.98 4.59
N ALA A 80 -5.01 -1.00 3.85
CA ALA A 80 -4.99 -0.78 2.41
C ALA A 80 -5.79 -1.85 1.66
N THR A 81 -5.65 -3.12 2.05
CA THR A 81 -6.44 -4.22 1.46
C THR A 81 -7.93 -4.01 1.68
N SER A 82 -8.37 -3.59 2.88
CA SER A 82 -9.79 -3.36 3.16
C SER A 82 -10.40 -2.26 2.30
N ILE A 83 -9.66 -1.17 2.07
CA ILE A 83 -10.08 -0.06 1.20
C ILE A 83 -10.13 -0.53 -0.25
N THR A 84 -9.12 -1.29 -0.69
CA THR A 84 -9.06 -1.84 -2.05
C THR A 84 -10.28 -2.72 -2.33
N LEU A 85 -10.62 -3.61 -1.39
CA LEU A 85 -11.81 -4.47 -1.48
C LEU A 85 -13.12 -3.65 -1.52
N ALA A 86 -13.22 -2.59 -0.74
CA ALA A 86 -14.39 -1.71 -0.77
C ALA A 86 -14.55 -0.97 -2.10
N ILE A 87 -13.44 -0.61 -2.76
CA ILE A 87 -13.40 0.03 -4.09
C ILE A 87 -13.69 -0.99 -5.20
N ASP A 88 -13.20 -2.23 -5.07
CA ASP A 88 -13.35 -3.29 -6.06
C ASP A 88 -14.72 -3.99 -6.01
N SER A 89 -15.43 -3.92 -4.87
CA SER A 89 -16.76 -4.48 -4.68
C SER A 89 -17.77 -4.18 -5.83
N PRO A 90 -17.93 -2.93 -6.30
CA PRO A 90 -18.84 -2.63 -7.42
C PRO A 90 -18.40 -3.21 -8.77
N PHE A 91 -17.11 -3.51 -8.98
CA PHE A 91 -16.60 -4.06 -10.23
C PHE A 91 -16.79 -5.59 -10.33
N ASN A 92 -17.07 -6.26 -9.21
CA ASN A 92 -17.35 -7.71 -9.10
C ASN A 92 -16.43 -8.56 -9.99
N VAL A 93 -15.11 -8.37 -9.84
CA VAL A 93 -14.07 -9.07 -10.60
C VAL A 93 -13.88 -10.48 -10.02
N THR A 94 -14.86 -11.35 -10.21
CA THR A 94 -14.80 -12.75 -9.76
C THR A 94 -13.90 -13.57 -10.68
N ASN A 95 -13.16 -14.54 -10.13
CA ASN A 95 -12.33 -15.48 -10.92
C ASN A 95 -13.09 -16.14 -12.09
N GLU A 96 -14.38 -16.44 -11.89
CA GLU A 96 -15.26 -17.01 -12.92
C GLU A 96 -15.51 -16.04 -14.09
N ARG A 97 -15.70 -14.74 -13.80
CA ARG A 97 -15.86 -13.70 -14.83
C ARG A 97 -14.53 -13.43 -15.54
N VAL A 98 -13.40 -13.48 -14.83
CA VAL A 98 -12.06 -13.33 -15.42
C VAL A 98 -11.76 -14.48 -16.39
N GLN A 99 -12.20 -15.71 -16.08
CA GLN A 99 -12.07 -16.86 -16.98
C GLN A 99 -12.99 -16.80 -18.21
N ALA A 100 -14.14 -16.13 -18.10
CA ALA A 100 -15.05 -15.94 -19.24
C ALA A 100 -14.48 -15.01 -20.34
N ASP A 101 -13.43 -14.23 -20.01
CA ASP A 101 -12.62 -13.41 -20.92
C ASP A 101 -13.41 -12.54 -21.92
N THR A 102 -14.56 -12.01 -21.48
CA THR A 102 -15.40 -11.13 -22.29
C THR A 102 -14.80 -9.72 -22.37
N HIS A 103 -15.04 -9.01 -23.47
CA HIS A 103 -14.58 -7.62 -23.65
C HIS A 103 -15.05 -6.66 -22.53
N SER A 104 -16.24 -6.88 -21.96
CA SER A 104 -16.73 -6.11 -20.81
C SER A 104 -15.88 -6.33 -19.55
N VAL A 105 -15.44 -7.57 -19.31
CA VAL A 105 -14.59 -7.91 -18.16
C VAL A 105 -13.20 -7.31 -18.30
N ARG A 106 -12.64 -7.30 -19.52
CA ARG A 106 -11.35 -6.63 -19.79
C ARG A 106 -11.39 -5.13 -19.51
N LEU A 107 -12.51 -4.47 -19.81
CA LEU A 107 -12.72 -3.06 -19.47
C LEU A 107 -12.85 -2.84 -17.96
N ASP A 108 -13.64 -3.67 -17.26
CA ASP A 108 -13.80 -3.59 -15.80
C ASP A 108 -12.44 -3.73 -15.08
N ILE A 109 -11.61 -4.69 -15.50
CA ILE A 109 -10.24 -4.90 -14.96
C ILE A 109 -9.31 -3.73 -15.30
N THR A 110 -9.46 -3.13 -16.48
CA THR A 110 -8.66 -1.97 -16.87
C THR A 110 -8.97 -0.77 -15.96
N TYR A 111 -10.23 -0.55 -15.60
CA TYR A 111 -10.62 0.54 -14.70
C TYR A 111 -10.05 0.37 -13.28
N THR A 112 -10.10 -0.83 -12.71
CA THR A 112 -9.53 -1.08 -11.37
C THR A 112 -8.02 -0.87 -11.35
N ILE A 113 -7.30 -1.30 -12.41
CA ILE A 113 -5.85 -1.05 -12.54
C ILE A 113 -5.54 0.45 -12.67
N ILE A 114 -6.34 1.21 -13.43
CA ILE A 114 -6.16 2.67 -13.53
C ILE A 114 -6.35 3.34 -12.17
N ILE A 115 -7.37 2.94 -11.41
CA ILE A 115 -7.62 3.47 -10.06
C ILE A 115 -6.44 3.16 -9.13
N MET A 116 -5.92 1.93 -9.16
CA MET A 116 -4.75 1.52 -8.37
C MET A 116 -3.52 2.40 -8.66
N TYR A 117 -3.19 2.62 -9.94
CA TYR A 117 -2.07 3.47 -10.32
C TYR A 117 -2.33 4.95 -10.01
N ALA A 118 -3.56 5.44 -10.14
CA ALA A 118 -3.92 6.81 -9.76
C ALA A 118 -3.69 7.04 -8.24
N MET A 119 -4.09 6.09 -7.40
CA MET A 119 -3.82 6.14 -5.95
C MET A 119 -2.33 6.05 -5.65
N THR A 120 -1.57 5.26 -6.42
CA THR A 120 -0.11 5.17 -6.29
C THR A 120 0.56 6.51 -6.62
N ILE A 121 0.15 7.20 -7.67
CA ILE A 121 0.67 8.54 -8.02
C ILE A 121 0.27 9.56 -6.95
N PHE A 122 -0.97 9.47 -6.43
CA PHE A 122 -1.42 10.33 -5.33
C PHE A 122 -0.54 10.16 -4.08
N SER A 123 -0.06 8.95 -3.80
CA SER A 123 0.85 8.70 -2.69
C SER A 123 2.15 9.52 -2.77
N TRP A 124 2.60 9.89 -3.98
CA TRP A 124 3.80 10.70 -4.15
C TRP A 124 3.65 12.13 -3.67
N VAL A 125 2.41 12.63 -3.48
CA VAL A 125 2.18 13.93 -2.82
C VAL A 125 2.75 13.90 -1.41
N PHE A 126 2.66 12.76 -0.71
CA PHE A 126 3.23 12.59 0.63
C PHE A 126 4.76 12.46 0.62
N LEU A 127 5.40 12.19 -0.53
CA LEU A 127 6.87 12.21 -0.61
C LEU A 127 7.44 13.63 -0.42
N PHE A 128 6.69 14.67 -0.80
CA PHE A 128 7.13 16.05 -0.58
C PHE A 128 7.17 16.41 0.92
N LEU A 129 6.34 15.75 1.73
CA LEU A 129 6.33 15.94 3.17
C LEU A 129 7.52 15.25 3.85
N LEU A 130 8.16 14.27 3.20
CA LEU A 130 9.23 13.49 3.78
C LEU A 130 10.60 14.10 3.43
N PRO A 131 11.42 14.48 4.43
CA PRO A 131 12.73 15.07 4.17
C PRO A 131 13.63 14.07 3.42
N PRO A 132 14.26 14.48 2.30
CA PRO A 132 14.97 13.58 1.40
C PRO A 132 16.31 13.07 1.96
N GLN A 133 16.80 13.65 3.06
CA GLN A 133 18.19 13.44 3.49
C GLN A 133 18.31 13.17 4.99
N LYS A 134 19.11 12.15 5.36
CA LYS A 134 19.34 11.70 6.75
C LYS A 134 19.71 12.84 7.70
N ALA A 135 20.53 13.79 7.22
CA ALA A 135 20.98 14.93 8.01
C ALA A 135 19.83 15.91 8.34
N GLU A 136 18.92 16.15 7.39
CA GLU A 136 17.77 17.03 7.59
C GLU A 136 16.76 16.41 8.57
N THR A 137 16.57 15.10 8.52
CA THR A 137 15.72 14.38 9.49
C THR A 137 16.30 14.46 10.90
N GLN A 138 17.63 14.32 11.06
CA GLN A 138 18.28 14.47 12.37
C GLN A 138 18.26 15.91 12.88
N GLU A 139 18.37 16.89 11.98
CA GLU A 139 18.23 18.30 12.34
C GLU A 139 16.80 18.64 12.76
N LEU A 140 15.78 18.08 12.08
CA LEU A 140 14.37 18.19 12.46
C LEU A 140 14.05 17.49 13.79
N VAL A 141 14.66 16.34 14.09
CA VAL A 141 14.52 15.69 15.41
C VAL A 141 15.19 16.52 16.51
N ARG A 142 16.31 17.20 16.19
CA ARG A 142 17.08 17.99 17.17
C ARG A 142 16.54 19.42 17.38
N LYS A 143 15.97 20.04 16.35
CA LYS A 143 15.40 21.41 16.37
C LYS A 143 13.87 21.43 16.34
N GLY A 144 13.22 20.28 16.19
CA GLY A 144 11.78 20.17 15.99
C GLY A 144 10.98 20.69 17.18
N GLY A 145 9.97 21.51 16.90
CA GLY A 145 9.00 21.95 17.90
C GLY A 145 8.04 20.82 18.28
N HIS A 146 7.75 20.70 19.57
CA HIS A 146 6.75 19.74 20.06
C HIS A 146 5.33 20.29 19.82
N SER A 147 4.62 19.76 18.82
CA SER A 147 3.19 20.04 18.64
C SER A 147 2.34 18.92 19.24
N LYS A 148 1.70 19.20 20.38
CA LYS A 148 0.74 18.27 21.01
C LYS A 148 -0.45 17.97 20.10
N LEU A 149 -0.83 18.91 19.23
CA LEU A 149 -1.94 18.76 18.30
C LEU A 149 -1.59 17.74 17.19
N LEU A 150 -0.41 17.88 16.56
CA LEU A 150 0.01 16.95 15.51
C LEU A 150 0.21 15.54 16.07
N GLY A 151 0.83 15.43 17.26
CA GLY A 151 0.98 14.16 17.96
C GLY A 151 -0.38 13.51 18.30
N GLY A 152 -1.33 14.28 18.81
CA GLY A 152 -2.68 13.80 19.10
C GLY A 152 -3.41 13.28 17.87
N VAL A 153 -3.34 14.01 16.75
CA VAL A 153 -3.94 13.58 15.47
C VAL A 153 -3.31 12.29 14.97
N THR A 154 -1.97 12.16 15.03
CA THR A 154 -1.29 10.92 14.62
C THR A 154 -1.68 9.73 15.49
N VAL A 155 -1.80 9.92 16.81
CA VAL A 155 -2.21 8.83 17.72
C VAL A 155 -3.65 8.42 17.47
N PHE A 156 -4.56 9.38 17.25
CA PHE A 156 -5.96 9.10 16.95
C PHE A 156 -6.13 8.35 15.63
N TYR A 157 -5.46 8.79 14.56
CA TYR A 157 -5.52 8.12 13.27
C TYR A 157 -4.95 6.70 13.33
N LEU A 158 -3.83 6.50 14.04
CA LEU A 158 -3.22 5.17 14.19
C LEU A 158 -4.08 4.23 15.02
N SER A 159 -4.69 4.70 16.11
CA SER A 159 -5.58 3.87 16.92
C SER A 159 -6.86 3.51 16.16
N PHE A 160 -7.43 4.46 15.41
CA PHE A 160 -8.55 4.19 14.51
C PHE A 160 -8.19 3.14 13.44
N SER A 161 -7.04 3.29 12.77
CA SER A 161 -6.57 2.35 11.76
C SER A 161 -6.33 0.95 12.34
N LEU A 162 -5.81 0.87 13.57
CA LEU A 162 -5.61 -0.41 14.27
C LEU A 162 -6.94 -1.09 14.64
N VAL A 163 -7.91 -0.35 15.16
CA VAL A 163 -9.26 -0.89 15.44
C VAL A 163 -9.96 -1.32 14.16
N TRP A 164 -9.87 -0.50 13.10
CA TRP A 164 -10.44 -0.82 11.79
C TRP A 164 -9.81 -2.10 11.22
N SER A 165 -8.48 -2.20 11.22
CA SER A 165 -7.75 -3.38 10.75
C SER A 165 -8.15 -4.64 11.52
N ILE A 166 -8.26 -4.56 12.85
CA ILE A 166 -8.72 -5.70 13.67
C ILE A 166 -10.15 -6.07 13.31
N MET A 167 -11.06 -5.09 13.18
CA MET A 167 -12.44 -5.35 12.77
C MET A 167 -12.50 -6.01 11.39
N THR A 168 -11.78 -5.50 10.39
CA THR A 168 -11.81 -6.06 9.02
C THR A 168 -11.20 -7.46 8.96
N ASN A 169 -10.12 -7.72 9.69
CA ASN A 169 -9.54 -9.06 9.79
C ASN A 169 -10.49 -10.04 10.49
N ILE A 170 -11.19 -9.61 11.54
CA ILE A 170 -12.19 -10.44 12.23
C ILE A 170 -13.41 -10.69 11.34
N MET A 171 -13.91 -9.67 10.62
CA MET A 171 -15.05 -9.81 9.71
C MET A 171 -14.74 -10.73 8.53
N ALA A 172 -13.51 -10.71 8.01
CA ALA A 172 -13.06 -11.64 6.97
C ALA A 172 -12.96 -13.10 7.45
N MET A 173 -12.82 -13.32 8.77
CA MET A 173 -12.69 -14.66 9.37
C MET A 173 -14.05 -15.33 9.66
N PHE A 174 -15.15 -14.57 9.79
CA PHE A 174 -16.48 -15.12 10.04
C PHE A 174 -17.30 -15.25 8.76
N ASP A 175 -17.69 -16.48 8.41
CA ASP A 175 -18.48 -16.82 7.20
C ASP A 175 -19.83 -16.08 7.10
N SER A 176 -20.41 -15.62 8.21
CA SER A 176 -21.66 -14.85 8.19
C SER A 176 -21.49 -13.36 7.89
N THR A 177 -20.25 -12.84 7.90
CA THR A 177 -19.94 -11.40 7.68
C THR A 177 -18.94 -11.20 6.53
N SER A 178 -18.37 -12.28 5.99
CA SER A 178 -17.50 -12.32 4.82
C SER A 178 -18.20 -11.82 3.53
N CYS A 179 -19.53 -11.90 3.46
CA CYS A 179 -20.32 -11.35 2.35
C CYS A 179 -20.48 -9.82 2.40
N LEU A 180 -20.09 -9.13 3.48
CA LEU A 180 -20.24 -7.68 3.55
C LEU A 180 -19.21 -6.99 2.65
N ILE A 181 -19.63 -5.92 1.95
CA ILE A 181 -18.81 -5.11 1.04
C ILE A 181 -17.51 -4.61 1.70
N ILE A 182 -17.55 -4.36 3.01
CA ILE A 182 -16.40 -3.91 3.83
C ILE A 182 -15.36 -5.03 4.02
N ALA A 183 -15.75 -6.29 3.90
CA ALA A 183 -14.88 -7.46 3.99
C ALA A 183 -14.48 -8.02 2.61
N GLY A 184 -14.87 -7.36 1.51
CA GLY A 184 -14.61 -7.83 0.13
C GLY A 184 -15.63 -8.82 -0.41
N GLY A 185 -16.75 -9.02 0.27
CA GLY A 185 -17.87 -9.79 -0.24
C GLY A 185 -18.74 -8.99 -1.21
N THR A 186 -19.45 -9.69 -2.09
CA THR A 186 -20.37 -9.12 -3.10
C THR A 186 -21.70 -8.61 -2.53
N GLY A 187 -21.84 -8.51 -1.21
CA GLY A 187 -23.12 -8.36 -0.53
C GLY A 187 -23.78 -9.74 -0.32
N CYS A 188 -24.39 -9.94 0.85
CA CYS A 188 -25.44 -10.95 1.02
C CYS A 188 -26.72 -10.47 0.34
#